data_AF-A0A931Y8L6-F1
#
_entry.id   AF-A0A931Y8L6-F1
#
_cell.length_a   1.000
_cell.length_b   1.000
_cell.length_c   1.000
_cell.angle_alpha   90.00
_cell.angle_beta   90.00
_cell.angle_gamma   90.00
#
_symmetry.space_group_name_H-M   'P 1'
#
loop_
_entity.id
_entity.type
_entity.pdbx_description
1 polymer ?
#
loop_
_entity_poly.entity_id
_entity_poly.type
_entity_poly.pdbx_seq_one_letter_code
_entity_poly.pdbx_strand_id
1 'polypeptide(L)'
;MGKIPTKNRNFSMAVYFEKCFAEIEPELHFASGRFNDFNKWKKKLKTKLLELLGEFPESVSLNPEFVAEADCGRYLRRKIV
;
A
#
# COMPACT_ATOMS: atom_id res chain seq x y z
N MET A 1 2.50 -0.87 55.54
CA MET A 1 3.40 -0.98 54.35
C MET A 1 2.53 -1.17 53.12
N GLY A 2 2.32 -0.10 52.34
CA GLY A 2 1.53 -0.18 51.09
C GLY A 2 2.39 -0.79 49.98
N LYS A 3 1.89 -1.85 49.32
CA LYS A 3 2.57 -2.43 48.16
C LYS A 3 2.54 -1.42 47.02
N ILE A 4 3.72 -1.04 46.52
CA ILE A 4 3.87 -0.25 45.30
C ILE A 4 3.42 -1.14 44.13
N PRO A 5 2.46 -0.74 43.29
CA PRO A 5 2.05 -1.54 42.15
C PRO A 5 3.22 -1.65 41.17
N THR A 6 3.78 -2.85 41.03
CA THR A 6 4.79 -3.16 40.03
C THR A 6 4.11 -3.13 38.66
N LYS A 7 4.34 -2.06 37.89
CA LYS A 7 3.85 -1.94 36.52
C LYS A 7 4.40 -3.12 35.72
N ASN A 8 3.53 -4.03 35.28
CA ASN A 8 3.93 -5.17 34.44
C ASN A 8 4.35 -4.63 33.06
N ARG A 9 5.67 -4.49 32.85
CA ARG A 9 6.25 -3.95 31.64
C ARG A 9 6.58 -5.10 30.69
N ASN A 10 5.89 -5.14 29.55
CA ASN A 10 6.21 -6.07 28.48
C ASN A 10 7.29 -5.43 27.59
N PHE A 11 8.47 -6.07 27.52
CA PHE A 11 9.64 -5.60 26.76
C PHE A 11 9.75 -6.23 25.36
N SER A 12 8.73 -6.97 24.91
CA SER A 12 8.69 -7.50 23.56
C SER A 12 8.54 -6.35 22.55
N MET A 13 9.49 -6.28 21.61
CA MET A 13 9.42 -5.32 20.50
C MET A 13 8.20 -5.56 19.61
N ALA A 14 7.78 -6.82 19.42
CA ALA A 14 6.59 -7.14 18.65
C ALA A 14 5.34 -6.51 19.30
N VAL A 15 5.16 -6.71 20.61
CA VAL A 15 4.03 -6.14 21.36
C VAL A 15 4.09 -4.62 21.40
N TYR A 16 5.29 -4.04 21.43
CA TYR A 16 5.47 -2.60 21.32
C TYR A 16 5.00 -2.07 19.95
N PHE A 17 5.45 -2.67 18.85
CA PHE A 17 5.06 -2.24 17.50
C PHE A 17 3.58 -2.47 17.21
N GLU A 18 2.98 -3.55 17.71
CA GLU A 18 1.54 -3.79 17.62
C GLU A 18 0.74 -2.66 18.29
N LYS A 19 1.17 -2.21 19.47
CA LYS A 19 0.54 -1.08 20.16
C LYS A 19 0.70 0.23 19.40
N CYS A 20 1.91 0.51 18.91
CA CYS A 20 2.14 1.67 18.07
C CYS A 20 1.24 1.64 16.83
N PHE A 21 1.11 0.50 16.17
CA PHE A 21 0.23 0.33 15.01
C PHE A 21 -1.24 0.54 15.36
N ALA A 22 -1.72 -0.04 16.47
CA ALA A 22 -3.11 0.08 16.90
C ALA A 22 -3.53 1.53 17.25
N GLU A 23 -2.56 2.39 17.61
CA GLU A 23 -2.79 3.79 17.93
C GLU A 23 -2.66 4.72 16.70
N ILE A 24 -2.19 4.20 15.55
CA ILE A 24 -2.06 4.98 14.32
C ILE A 24 -3.41 5.03 13.58
N GLU A 25 -3.98 6.23 13.50
CA GLU A 25 -5.07 6.52 12.56
C GLU A 25 -4.47 7.06 11.25
N PRO A 26 -4.64 6.37 10.11
CA PRO A 26 -4.16 6.88 8.82
C PRO A 26 -4.85 8.19 8.45
N GLU A 27 -4.07 9.23 8.11
CA GLU A 27 -4.61 10.54 7.71
C GLU A 27 -5.61 10.44 6.54
N LEU A 28 -5.42 9.45 5.66
CA LEU A 28 -6.28 9.19 4.51
C LEU A 28 -7.20 7.99 4.74
N HIS A 29 -7.60 7.70 5.97
CA HIS A 29 -8.70 6.78 6.25
C HIS A 29 -10.01 7.32 5.67
N PHE A 30 -10.80 6.45 5.04
CA PHE A 30 -12.06 6.85 4.42
C PHE A 30 -13.20 6.84 5.46
N ALA A 31 -13.56 8.02 5.95
CA ALA A 31 -14.57 8.16 7.02
C ALA A 31 -15.99 8.56 6.55
N SER A 32 -16.18 8.91 5.26
CA SER A 32 -17.51 9.33 4.76
C SER A 32 -18.29 8.17 4.17
N GLY A 33 -19.60 8.08 4.45
CA GLY A 33 -20.49 7.14 3.76
C GLY A 33 -20.97 7.62 2.38
N ARG A 34 -20.52 8.78 1.89
CA ARG A 34 -21.05 9.43 0.68
C ARG A 34 -20.13 9.28 -0.53
N PHE A 35 -20.72 8.98 -1.68
CA PHE A 35 -20.00 8.77 -2.94
C PHE A 35 -19.27 10.02 -3.47
N ASN A 36 -19.80 11.23 -3.25
CA ASN A 36 -19.13 12.46 -3.69
C ASN A 36 -17.81 12.70 -2.93
N ASP A 37 -17.77 12.32 -1.65
CA ASP A 37 -16.58 12.43 -0.81
C ASP A 37 -15.54 11.36 -1.17
N PHE A 38 -16.00 10.21 -1.66
CA PHE A 38 -15.13 9.15 -2.17
C PHE A 38 -14.21 9.62 -3.29
N ASN A 39 -14.72 10.35 -4.28
CA ASN A 39 -13.89 10.81 -5.40
C ASN A 39 -12.81 11.80 -4.96
N LYS A 40 -13.12 12.68 -3.99
CA LYS A 40 -12.15 13.63 -3.42
C LYS A 40 -11.09 12.88 -2.62
N TRP A 41 -11.52 11.95 -1.76
CA TRP A 41 -10.64 11.09 -0.99
C TRP A 41 -9.71 10.25 -1.90
N LYS A 42 -10.27 9.59 -2.92
CA LYS A 42 -9.52 8.75 -3.88
C LYS A 42 -8.42 9.53 -4.58
N LYS A 43 -8.70 10.78 -4.99
CA LYS A 43 -7.69 11.65 -5.59
C LYS A 43 -6.54 11.94 -4.62
N LYS A 44 -6.85 12.30 -3.36
CA LYS A 44 -5.84 12.54 -2.32
C LYS A 44 -5.01 11.28 -2.01
N LEU A 45 -5.66 10.13 -1.86
CA LEU A 45 -5.00 8.84 -1.66
C LEU A 45 -4.07 8.49 -2.81
N LYS A 46 -4.52 8.65 -4.06
CA LYS A 46 -3.68 8.37 -5.23
C LYS A 46 -2.41 9.21 -5.22
N THR A 47 -2.52 10.50 -4.93
CA THR A 47 -1.34 11.38 -4.85
C THR A 47 -0.38 10.92 -3.76
N LYS A 48 -0.86 10.65 -2.55
CA LYS A 48 0.00 10.18 -1.44
C LYS A 48 0.62 8.82 -1.73
N LEU A 49 -0.12 7.92 -2.39
CA LEU A 49 0.41 6.63 -2.81
C LEU A 49 1.56 6.78 -3.80
N LEU A 50 1.41 7.64 -4.82
CA LEU A 50 2.48 7.89 -5.79
C LEU A 50 3.71 8.50 -5.11
N GLU A 51 3.52 9.42 -4.16
CA GLU A 51 4.61 9.97 -3.36
C GLU A 51 5.36 8.88 -2.57
N LEU A 52 4.63 7.97 -1.91
CA LEU A 52 5.22 6.90 -1.10
C LEU A 52 5.93 5.82 -1.93
N LEU A 53 5.53 5.63 -3.19
CA LEU A 53 6.22 4.74 -4.12
C LEU A 53 7.56 5.32 -4.63
N GLY A 54 7.80 6.62 -4.39
CA GLY A 54 9.01 7.31 -4.83
C GLY A 54 8.96 7.74 -6.29
N GLU A 55 10.13 7.95 -6.88
CA GLU A 55 10.24 8.37 -8.28
C GLU A 55 9.81 7.25 -9.22
N PHE A 56 8.85 7.56 -10.09
CA PHE A 56 8.50 6.68 -11.18
C PHE A 56 9.52 6.82 -12.31
N PRO A 57 9.79 5.74 -13.07
CA PRO A 57 10.63 5.84 -14.24
C PRO A 57 10.04 6.84 -15.24
N GLU A 58 10.92 7.46 -16.03
CA GLU A 58 10.49 8.35 -17.11
C GLU A 58 9.53 7.62 -18.05
N SER A 59 8.49 8.33 -18.49
CA SER A 59 7.54 7.78 -19.44
C SER A 59 8.26 7.52 -20.76
N VAL A 60 8.28 6.26 -21.18
CA VAL A 60 8.79 5.86 -22.49
C VAL A 60 7.64 5.75 -23.50
N SER A 61 7.97 5.83 -24.78
CA SER A 61 6.99 5.58 -25.83
C SER A 61 6.47 4.15 -25.75
N LEU A 62 5.15 3.99 -25.85
CA LEU A 62 4.48 2.69 -25.82
C LEU A 62 4.52 2.04 -27.21
N ASN A 63 5.72 1.69 -27.67
CA ASN A 63 5.95 0.99 -28.94
C ASN A 63 6.38 -0.46 -28.66
N PRO A 64 5.46 -1.33 -28.21
CA PRO A 64 5.80 -2.72 -27.89
C PRO A 64 6.21 -3.50 -29.14
N GLU A 65 7.24 -4.32 -29.01
CA GLU A 65 7.72 -5.21 -30.08
C GLU A 65 7.48 -6.68 -29.73
N PHE A 66 6.94 -7.45 -30.67
CA PHE A 66 6.78 -8.90 -30.52
C PHE A 66 8.12 -9.59 -30.78
N VAL A 67 8.74 -10.10 -29.71
CA VAL A 67 10.05 -10.76 -29.81
C VAL A 67 9.92 -12.26 -30.05
N ALA A 68 8.83 -12.87 -29.58
CA ALA A 68 8.57 -14.29 -29.77
C ALA A 68 7.09 -14.62 -29.65
N GLU A 69 6.66 -15.62 -30.40
CA GLU A 69 5.35 -16.26 -30.27
C GLU A 69 5.55 -17.79 -30.22
N ALA A 70 4.81 -18.46 -29.34
CA ALA A 70 4.76 -19.91 -29.27
C ALA A 70 3.31 -20.37 -29.23
N ASP A 71 2.96 -21.28 -30.14
CA ASP A 71 1.69 -21.99 -30.12
C ASP A 71 1.77 -23.12 -29.08
N CYS A 72 0.92 -23.05 -28.06
CA CYS A 72 0.81 -24.05 -27.00
C CYS A 72 -0.47 -24.90 -27.17
N GLY A 73 -1.05 -24.93 -28.37
CA GLY A 73 -2.24 -25.67 -28.75
C GLY A 73 -3.55 -25.01 -28.31
N ARG A 74 -3.68 -24.69 -27.01
CA ARG A 74 -4.89 -24.02 -26.46
C ARG A 74 -4.75 -22.52 -26.32
N TYR A 75 -3.53 -22.00 -26.38
CA TYR A 75 -3.24 -20.59 -26.26
C TYR A 75 -1.96 -20.24 -27.00
N LEU A 76 -1.83 -18.97 -27.36
CA LEU A 76 -0.61 -18.38 -27.87
C LEU A 76 0.12 -17.67 -26.74
N ARG A 77 1.40 -17.95 -26.58
CA ARG A 77 2.28 -17.22 -25.65
C ARG A 77 3.11 -16.22 -26.43
N ARG A 78 3.02 -14.93 -26.07
CA ARG A 78 3.80 -13.86 -26.69
C ARG A 78 4.76 -13.22 -25.70
N LYS A 79 6.00 -13.03 -26.12
CA LYS A 79 6.97 -12.17 -25.43
C LYS A 79 6.95 -10.80 -26.09
N ILE A 80 6.71 -9.78 -25.29
CA ILE A 80 6.65 -8.38 -25.71
C ILE A 80 7.74 -7.65 -24.94
N VAL A 81 8.50 -6.81 -25.63
CA VAL A 81 9.46 -5.85 -25.03
C VAL A 81 9.08 -4.43 -25.40
#